data_AF-A0A2M7DWI2-F1
#
_entry.id   AF-A0A2M7DWI2-F1
#
_cell.length_a   1.000
_cell.length_b   1.000
_cell.length_c   1.000
_cell.angle_alpha   90.00
_cell.angle_beta   90.00
_cell.angle_gamma   90.00
#
_symmetry.space_group_name_H-M   'P 1'
#
loop_
_entity.id
_entity.type
_entity.pdbx_description
1 polymer ?
#
loop_
_entity_poly.entity_id
_entity_poly.type
_entity_poly.pdbx_seq_one_letter_code
_entity_poly.pdbx_strand_id
1 'polypeptide(L)'
;MQTSSVRLAKFLRENYRRNKLMKSVFITFLCLFLFVLNVSENDASEIGKKAPDFKLSQFGTVDKISLSGLLDSKTVVILSFFDTKCEPCKKEIPVLKNIADKYSEFVRVFLINLDEKPEQVLPAYLKEYKVMLPVLIDPLGYRAGSNYDVCKFGRAEIPQLFVVGKDGTIKLHLKGYHPDMEQVLSRELPKLKDEKVQSTQLVQKDILTIIYTNSINGYLKSCNCPENPFGGLVRRITAIKNLKEKYPDSVSVDSGDSFPPRDDRLLAGYVLKMMGMIKYDVVSIGDQELICGVDYLEKNLNKLPFYSANLQACNETMCYPLTKPYLIKEVNNVKIAILSIIDKDVFTLFPKEKISGIKIIDHREYLKNIIPELRKQADIVIVVSHSGDDEDREIAKEIPGIEVIIGGHSQTLHKVPLKINNTLIVQTGENGHRVGVLKLKIGSDKKIISYTNEFILLDREIPDDNTGGQLVIDYHKTLKKDTEKLIK
;
A
#
# COMPACT_ATOMS: atom_id res chain seq x y z
N MET A 1 8.53 47.57 41.53
CA MET A 1 7.73 46.76 40.58
C MET A 1 8.59 45.57 40.14
N GLN A 2 8.29 44.36 40.61
CA GLN A 2 8.92 43.14 40.07
C GLN A 2 8.17 42.73 38.80
N THR A 3 8.91 42.45 37.73
CA THR A 3 8.38 42.09 36.41
C THR A 3 7.58 40.78 36.46
N SER A 4 6.56 40.67 35.62
CA SER A 4 5.62 39.54 35.52
C SER A 4 6.30 38.17 35.37
N SER A 5 7.47 38.13 34.72
CA SER A 5 8.29 36.92 34.54
C SER A 5 8.88 36.38 35.84
N VAL A 6 9.25 37.24 36.78
CA VAL A 6 9.84 36.82 38.07
C VAL A 6 8.77 36.24 39.00
N ARG A 7 7.53 36.77 38.95
CA ARG A 7 6.40 36.20 39.70
C ARG A 7 5.99 34.82 39.17
N LEU A 8 5.99 34.63 37.85
CA LEU A 8 5.68 33.34 37.23
C LEU A 8 6.73 32.28 37.55
N ALA A 9 8.03 32.64 37.48
CA ALA A 9 9.10 31.72 37.84
C ALA A 9 9.06 31.29 39.32
N LYS A 10 8.72 32.21 40.23
CA LYS A 10 8.58 31.90 41.66
C LYS A 10 7.36 31.02 41.95
N PHE A 11 6.22 31.31 41.30
CA PHE A 11 4.99 30.50 41.37
C PHE A 11 5.19 29.08 40.86
N LEU A 12 5.87 28.92 39.71
CA LEU A 12 6.20 27.61 39.14
C LEU A 12 7.17 26.83 40.03
N ARG A 13 8.14 27.51 40.65
CA ARG A 13 9.13 26.88 41.55
C ARG A 13 8.52 26.42 42.87
N GLU A 14 7.55 27.16 43.41
CA GLU A 14 6.81 26.77 44.62
C GLU A 14 5.81 25.63 44.36
N ASN A 15 5.13 25.63 43.21
CA ASN A 15 4.22 24.53 42.84
C ASN A 15 4.93 23.24 42.42
N TYR A 16 6.12 23.30 41.82
CA TYR A 16 6.94 22.11 41.49
C TYR A 16 7.43 21.36 42.74
N ARG A 17 7.63 22.05 43.87
CA ARG A 17 8.07 21.42 45.13
C ARG A 17 6.95 20.75 45.91
N ARG A 18 5.68 21.16 45.72
CA ARG A 18 4.54 20.69 46.53
C ARG A 18 3.75 19.52 45.95
N ASN A 19 3.82 19.26 44.64
CA ASN A 19 3.00 18.22 44.02
C ASN A 19 3.83 17.08 43.41
N LYS A 20 3.73 15.88 44.03
CA LYS A 20 4.35 14.63 43.56
C LYS A 20 3.87 14.25 42.14
N LEU A 21 2.65 14.66 41.77
CA LEU A 21 2.04 14.44 40.46
C LEU A 21 2.74 15.23 39.32
N MET A 22 3.16 16.47 39.57
CA MET A 22 3.78 17.32 38.53
C MET A 22 5.22 16.90 38.17
N LYS A 23 5.95 16.29 39.12
CA LYS A 23 7.27 15.70 38.84
C LYS A 23 7.17 14.51 37.89
N SER A 24 6.10 13.70 38.03
CA SER A 24 5.85 12.59 37.12
C SER A 24 5.50 13.11 35.73
N VAL A 25 4.59 14.08 35.60
CA VAL A 25 4.16 14.63 34.30
C VAL A 25 5.33 15.23 33.51
N PHE A 26 6.27 15.93 34.16
CA PHE A 26 7.41 16.54 33.47
C PHE A 26 8.46 15.51 33.02
N ILE A 27 8.68 14.46 33.82
CA ILE A 27 9.58 13.34 33.45
C ILE A 27 8.94 12.51 32.33
N THR A 28 7.62 12.27 32.37
CA THR A 28 6.90 11.59 31.29
C THR A 28 6.91 12.40 30.01
N PHE A 29 6.79 13.74 30.06
CA PHE A 29 6.89 14.60 28.88
C PHE A 29 8.30 14.64 28.29
N LEU A 30 9.35 14.65 29.13
CA LEU A 30 10.74 14.61 28.67
C LEU A 30 11.10 13.24 28.09
N CYS A 31 10.58 12.14 28.67
CA CYS A 31 10.69 10.80 28.12
C CYS A 31 9.89 10.65 26.81
N LEU A 32 8.68 11.23 26.70
CA LEU A 32 7.94 11.29 25.43
C LEU A 32 8.70 12.07 24.37
N PHE A 33 9.30 13.21 24.74
CA PHE A 33 10.07 14.05 23.81
C PHE A 33 11.37 13.36 23.35
N LEU A 34 11.99 12.55 24.22
CA LEU A 34 13.13 11.70 23.87
C LEU A 34 12.74 10.40 23.13
N PHE A 35 11.49 9.94 23.27
CA PHE A 35 10.96 8.77 22.56
C PHE A 35 10.50 9.13 21.14
N VAL A 36 9.97 10.34 20.92
CA VAL A 36 9.63 10.87 19.58
C VAL A 36 10.87 11.00 18.70
N LEU A 37 12.07 11.12 19.27
CA LEU A 37 13.32 11.17 18.51
C LEU A 37 13.89 9.79 18.12
N ASN A 38 13.26 8.68 18.53
CA ASN A 38 13.72 7.32 18.20
C ASN A 38 12.70 6.49 17.40
N VAL A 39 11.67 7.12 16.81
CA VAL A 39 10.91 6.47 15.74
C VAL A 39 11.82 6.42 14.51
N SER A 40 12.57 5.33 14.36
CA SER A 40 13.27 5.03 13.12
C SER A 40 12.23 4.83 12.03
N GLU A 41 12.05 5.84 11.17
CA GLU A 41 11.34 5.68 9.89
C GLU A 41 12.04 4.58 9.09
N ASN A 42 11.34 3.47 8.84
CA ASN A 42 11.82 2.42 7.95
C ASN A 42 11.69 2.92 6.50
N ASP A 43 12.70 3.62 5.99
CA ASP A 43 12.80 4.00 4.56
C ASP A 43 12.90 2.71 3.71
N ALA A 44 12.06 2.59 2.67
CA ALA A 44 12.07 1.45 1.74
C ALA A 44 13.30 1.46 0.83
N SER A 45 13.99 2.60 0.74
CA SER A 45 15.16 2.83 -0.10
C SER A 45 16.50 2.80 0.66
N GLU A 46 16.52 2.21 1.86
CA GLU A 46 17.72 2.07 2.68
C GLU A 46 18.77 1.13 2.06
N ILE A 47 20.05 1.46 2.29
CA ILE A 47 21.19 0.64 1.86
C ILE A 47 21.07 -0.77 2.44
N GLY A 48 21.31 -1.79 1.61
CA GLY A 48 21.22 -3.21 1.94
C GLY A 48 19.86 -3.84 1.68
N LYS A 49 18.79 -3.05 1.48
CA LYS A 49 17.47 -3.57 1.10
C LYS A 49 17.38 -3.85 -0.40
N LYS A 50 16.41 -4.66 -0.81
CA LYS A 50 16.07 -4.84 -2.24
C LYS A 50 15.57 -3.52 -2.80
N ALA A 51 16.11 -3.12 -3.94
CA ALA A 51 15.68 -1.93 -4.65
C ALA A 51 14.23 -2.13 -5.16
N PRO A 52 13.30 -1.20 -4.87
CA PRO A 52 11.93 -1.29 -5.35
C PRO A 52 11.87 -1.39 -6.87
N ASP A 53 11.06 -2.31 -7.40
CA ASP A 53 10.86 -2.40 -8.84
C ASP A 53 10.00 -1.24 -9.35
N PHE A 54 10.12 -0.95 -10.63
CA PHE A 54 9.32 0.04 -11.34
C PHE A 54 9.11 -0.41 -12.78
N LYS A 55 8.19 0.24 -13.50
CA LYS A 55 8.09 0.14 -14.96
C LYS A 55 7.79 1.52 -15.52
N LEU A 56 8.77 2.10 -16.21
CA LEU A 56 8.73 3.48 -16.70
C LEU A 56 8.99 3.51 -18.21
N SER A 57 8.39 4.47 -18.90
CA SER A 57 8.67 4.71 -20.32
C SER A 57 10.02 5.39 -20.47
N GLN A 58 10.82 4.95 -21.45
CA GLN A 58 12.05 5.64 -21.83
C GLN A 58 11.74 6.77 -22.81
N PHE A 59 12.16 7.98 -22.46
CA PHE A 59 11.94 9.18 -23.27
C PHE A 59 12.53 9.02 -24.67
N GLY A 60 11.77 9.45 -25.68
CA GLY A 60 12.15 9.35 -27.09
C GLY A 60 12.02 7.96 -27.70
N THR A 61 11.48 6.99 -26.98
CA THR A 61 11.29 5.61 -27.45
C THR A 61 9.89 5.09 -27.10
N VAL A 62 9.52 3.94 -27.67
CA VAL A 62 8.32 3.18 -27.26
C VAL A 62 8.61 2.20 -26.12
N ASP A 63 9.87 2.11 -25.69
CA ASP A 63 10.31 1.10 -24.76
C ASP A 63 9.88 1.43 -23.33
N LYS A 64 9.49 0.38 -22.60
CA LYS A 64 9.23 0.43 -21.16
C LYS A 64 10.28 -0.37 -20.43
N ILE A 65 10.97 0.30 -19.53
CA ILE A 65 12.06 -0.27 -18.75
C ILE A 65 11.57 -0.56 -17.34
N SER A 66 11.88 -1.75 -16.86
CA SER A 66 11.69 -2.14 -15.46
C SER A 66 13.03 -2.40 -14.81
N LEU A 67 13.17 -2.12 -13.52
CA LEU A 67 14.42 -2.43 -12.83
C LEU A 67 14.69 -3.94 -12.90
N SER A 68 13.68 -4.77 -12.66
CA SER A 68 13.81 -6.23 -12.75
C SER A 68 14.28 -6.70 -14.13
N GLY A 69 13.92 -6.00 -15.21
CA GLY A 69 14.43 -6.27 -16.56
C GLY A 69 15.83 -5.74 -16.84
N LEU A 70 16.33 -4.77 -16.05
CA LEU A 70 17.70 -4.25 -16.14
C LEU A 70 18.71 -5.07 -15.33
N LEU A 71 18.24 -5.78 -14.30
CA LEU A 71 19.07 -6.57 -13.41
C LEU A 71 19.49 -7.88 -14.07
N ASP A 72 20.80 -8.13 -14.10
CA ASP A 72 21.38 -9.40 -14.49
C ASP A 72 22.62 -9.72 -13.64
N SER A 73 23.26 -10.87 -13.90
CA SER A 73 24.45 -11.31 -13.14
C SER A 73 25.72 -10.46 -13.36
N LYS A 74 25.68 -9.45 -14.23
CA LYS A 74 26.84 -8.66 -14.67
C LYS A 74 26.65 -7.15 -14.48
N THR A 75 25.43 -6.67 -14.42
CA THR A 75 25.10 -5.26 -14.51
C THR A 75 24.78 -4.64 -13.14
N VAL A 76 25.47 -3.56 -12.81
CA VAL A 76 25.15 -2.62 -11.72
C VAL A 76 24.35 -1.47 -12.33
N VAL A 77 23.23 -1.13 -11.71
CA VAL A 77 22.33 -0.08 -12.21
C VAL A 77 22.44 1.14 -11.31
N ILE A 78 22.66 2.32 -11.88
CA ILE A 78 22.59 3.60 -11.19
C ILE A 78 21.30 4.31 -11.60
N LEU A 79 20.51 4.71 -10.63
CA LEU A 79 19.29 5.50 -10.81
C LEU A 79 19.52 6.88 -10.20
N SER A 80 19.40 7.95 -10.98
CA SER A 80 19.41 9.33 -10.48
C SER A 80 18.07 10.00 -10.76
N PHE A 81 17.42 10.47 -9.70
CA PHE A 81 16.14 11.18 -9.77
C PHE A 81 16.37 12.69 -9.90
N PHE A 82 15.73 13.31 -10.89
CA PHE A 82 15.90 14.73 -11.18
C PHE A 82 14.64 15.38 -11.75
N ASP A 83 14.60 16.71 -11.73
CA ASP A 83 13.72 17.52 -12.57
C ASP A 83 14.56 18.53 -13.37
N THR A 84 13.94 19.15 -14.38
CA THR A 84 14.64 20.10 -15.27
C THR A 84 14.98 21.45 -14.60
N LYS A 85 14.41 21.74 -13.43
CA LYS A 85 14.59 23.00 -12.68
C LYS A 85 15.63 22.88 -11.55
N CYS A 86 16.08 21.67 -11.25
CA CYS A 86 17.00 21.35 -10.19
C CYS A 86 18.45 21.71 -10.56
N GLU A 87 18.94 22.84 -10.06
CA GLU A 87 20.32 23.28 -10.26
C GLU A 87 21.39 22.28 -9.76
N PRO A 88 21.24 21.63 -8.58
CA PRO A 88 22.18 20.60 -8.17
C PRO A 88 22.20 19.39 -9.13
N CYS A 89 21.06 19.02 -9.70
CA CYS A 89 20.95 17.91 -10.66
C CYS A 89 21.73 18.21 -11.96
N LYS A 90 21.71 19.47 -12.42
CA LYS A 90 22.51 19.91 -13.59
C LYS A 90 24.02 19.72 -13.37
N LYS A 91 24.51 19.81 -12.13
CA LYS A 91 25.92 19.55 -11.77
C LYS A 91 26.23 18.05 -11.65
N GLU A 92 25.22 17.26 -11.29
CA GLU A 92 25.33 15.80 -11.12
C GLU A 92 25.45 15.07 -12.46
N ILE A 93 24.60 15.42 -13.44
CA ILE A 93 24.46 14.68 -14.71
C ILE A 93 25.79 14.53 -15.49
N PRO A 94 26.64 15.56 -15.63
CA PRO A 94 27.94 15.41 -16.30
C PRO A 94 28.85 14.39 -15.61
N VAL A 95 28.83 14.33 -14.28
CA VAL A 95 29.61 13.36 -13.50
C VAL A 95 29.09 11.95 -13.76
N LEU A 96 27.77 11.77 -13.78
CA LEU A 96 27.14 10.49 -14.08
C LEU A 96 27.45 9.99 -15.49
N LYS A 97 27.55 10.90 -16.47
CA LYS A 97 28.00 10.58 -17.81
C LYS A 97 29.44 10.05 -17.80
N ASN A 98 30.35 10.69 -17.07
CA ASN A 98 31.73 10.22 -16.95
C ASN A 98 31.80 8.82 -16.29
N ILE A 99 30.98 8.59 -15.25
CA ILE A 99 30.87 7.28 -14.60
C ILE A 99 30.32 6.22 -15.57
N ALA A 100 29.28 6.56 -16.34
CA ALA A 100 28.70 5.66 -17.33
C ALA A 100 29.72 5.26 -18.40
N ASP A 101 30.51 6.22 -18.91
CA ASP A 101 31.56 5.95 -19.90
C ASP A 101 32.68 5.08 -19.32
N LYS A 102 33.19 5.47 -18.14
CA LYS A 102 34.34 4.83 -17.47
C LYS A 102 34.05 3.38 -17.06
N TYR A 103 32.84 3.09 -16.61
CA TYR A 103 32.44 1.77 -16.11
C TYR A 103 31.42 1.06 -17.02
N SER A 104 31.36 1.46 -18.30
CA SER A 104 30.42 0.95 -19.32
C SER A 104 30.44 -0.57 -19.53
N GLU A 105 31.48 -1.28 -19.09
CA GLU A 105 31.54 -2.75 -19.12
C GLU A 105 30.48 -3.40 -18.21
N PHE A 106 30.17 -2.79 -17.06
CA PHE A 106 29.30 -3.41 -16.04
C PHE A 106 28.35 -2.44 -15.33
N VAL A 107 28.39 -1.14 -15.66
CA VAL A 107 27.49 -0.12 -15.09
C VAL A 107 26.55 0.41 -16.17
N ARG A 108 25.28 0.58 -15.81
CA ARG A 108 24.26 1.27 -16.61
C ARG A 108 23.65 2.38 -15.77
N VAL A 109 23.54 3.58 -16.32
CA VAL A 109 23.00 4.74 -15.62
C VAL A 109 21.70 5.16 -16.28
N PHE A 110 20.65 5.35 -15.48
CA PHE A 110 19.35 5.87 -15.90
C PHE A 110 19.00 7.11 -15.09
N LEU A 111 18.61 8.17 -15.80
CA LEU A 111 18.05 9.36 -15.17
C LEU A 111 16.53 9.19 -15.09
N ILE A 112 15.91 9.43 -13.95
CA ILE A 112 14.46 9.35 -13.74
C ILE A 112 13.94 10.77 -13.59
N ASN A 113 13.18 11.22 -14.59
CA ASN A 113 12.62 12.56 -14.65
C ASN A 113 11.28 12.65 -13.91
N LEU A 114 11.17 13.65 -13.02
CA LEU A 114 10.01 13.86 -12.15
C LEU A 114 9.13 15.06 -12.54
N ASP A 115 9.45 15.75 -13.63
CA ASP A 115 8.66 16.90 -14.09
C ASP A 115 7.19 16.50 -14.32
N GLU A 116 6.26 17.41 -14.05
CA GLU A 116 4.83 17.17 -14.25
C GLU A 116 4.50 16.91 -15.73
N LYS A 117 5.20 17.60 -16.64
CA LYS A 117 4.98 17.51 -18.10
C LYS A 117 6.30 17.30 -18.86
N PRO A 118 6.92 16.10 -18.74
CA PRO A 118 8.26 15.83 -19.26
C PRO A 118 8.40 16.08 -20.77
N GLU A 119 7.39 15.73 -21.56
CA GLU A 119 7.35 15.93 -23.01
C GLU A 119 7.52 17.40 -23.44
N GLN A 120 7.15 18.35 -22.57
CA GLN A 120 7.23 19.79 -22.87
C GLN A 120 8.60 20.38 -22.53
N VAL A 121 9.31 19.80 -21.55
CA VAL A 121 10.52 20.39 -20.97
C VAL A 121 11.80 19.63 -21.33
N LEU A 122 11.72 18.30 -21.46
CA LEU A 122 12.88 17.45 -21.74
C LEU A 122 13.54 17.75 -23.09
N PRO A 123 12.84 17.97 -24.22
CA PRO A 123 13.51 18.21 -25.50
C PRO A 123 14.51 19.38 -25.46
N ALA A 124 14.12 20.50 -24.84
CA ALA A 124 14.97 21.67 -24.71
C ALA A 124 16.14 21.42 -23.73
N TYR A 125 15.82 20.84 -22.57
CA TYR A 125 16.79 20.54 -21.53
C TYR A 125 17.89 19.58 -22.00
N LEU A 126 17.52 18.46 -22.61
CA LEU A 126 18.49 17.45 -23.07
C LEU A 126 19.44 18.01 -24.14
N LYS A 127 18.93 18.90 -25.01
CA LYS A 127 19.73 19.59 -26.03
C LYS A 127 20.68 20.61 -25.43
N GLU A 128 20.21 21.46 -24.51
CA GLU A 128 21.00 22.51 -23.86
C GLU A 128 22.15 21.91 -23.03
N TYR A 129 21.84 20.93 -22.20
CA TYR A 129 22.80 20.30 -21.28
C TYR A 129 23.53 19.09 -21.89
N LYS A 130 23.27 18.79 -23.17
CA LYS A 130 23.89 17.68 -23.93
C LYS A 130 23.82 16.35 -23.17
N VAL A 131 22.66 16.05 -22.60
CA VAL A 131 22.46 14.84 -21.79
C VAL A 131 22.39 13.64 -22.72
N MET A 132 23.36 12.73 -22.59
CA MET A 132 23.46 11.51 -23.43
C MET A 132 23.02 10.23 -22.71
N LEU A 133 22.59 10.34 -21.45
CA LEU A 133 22.13 9.21 -20.65
C LEU A 133 20.66 8.90 -20.94
N PRO A 134 20.23 7.62 -20.86
CA PRO A 134 18.83 7.27 -21.02
C PRO A 134 17.99 7.90 -19.90
N VAL A 135 16.87 8.51 -20.30
CA VAL A 135 15.93 9.19 -19.39
C VAL A 135 14.63 8.38 -19.32
N LEU A 136 14.24 8.01 -18.11
CA LEU A 136 12.97 7.38 -17.79
C LEU A 136 11.98 8.42 -17.27
N ILE A 137 10.72 8.28 -17.63
CA ILE A 137 9.67 9.26 -17.32
C ILE A 137 8.83 8.76 -16.15
N ASP A 138 8.83 9.51 -15.04
CA ASP A 138 7.99 9.26 -13.87
C ASP A 138 7.33 10.57 -13.39
N PRO A 139 6.30 11.06 -14.10
CA PRO A 139 5.71 12.36 -13.82
C PRO A 139 5.22 12.46 -12.38
N LEU A 140 5.64 13.51 -11.67
CA LEU A 140 5.38 13.74 -10.25
C LEU A 140 5.91 12.64 -9.30
N GLY A 141 6.68 11.67 -9.80
CA GLY A 141 7.22 10.57 -9.03
C GLY A 141 6.17 9.60 -8.50
N TYR A 142 5.06 9.39 -9.23
CA TYR A 142 3.99 8.51 -8.76
C TYR A 142 4.36 7.03 -8.74
N ARG A 143 5.40 6.62 -9.47
CA ARG A 143 5.87 5.24 -9.52
C ARG A 143 7.20 5.10 -8.79
N ALA A 144 8.32 5.28 -9.49
CA ALA A 144 9.64 5.10 -8.92
C ALA A 144 9.94 6.12 -7.82
N GLY A 145 9.64 7.42 -8.01
CA GLY A 145 9.93 8.46 -7.03
C GLY A 145 9.23 8.20 -5.68
N SER A 146 8.00 7.69 -5.71
CA SER A 146 7.26 7.31 -4.51
C SER A 146 7.77 6.02 -3.88
N ASN A 147 8.15 5.02 -4.69
CA ASN A 147 8.66 3.75 -4.18
C ASN A 147 10.06 3.88 -3.56
N TYR A 148 10.88 4.81 -4.06
CA TYR A 148 12.23 5.08 -3.57
C TYR A 148 12.29 6.14 -2.48
N ASP A 149 11.13 6.59 -1.97
CA ASP A 149 11.04 7.64 -0.95
C ASP A 149 11.67 8.99 -1.37
N VAL A 150 11.76 9.25 -2.69
CA VAL A 150 12.22 10.52 -3.27
C VAL A 150 11.11 11.58 -3.24
N CYS A 151 9.86 11.16 -3.42
CA CYS A 151 8.68 12.02 -3.37
C CYS A 151 7.86 11.78 -2.09
N LYS A 152 8.00 12.67 -1.10
CA LYS A 152 7.26 12.66 0.17
C LYS A 152 6.36 13.90 0.28
N PHE A 153 5.12 13.72 0.73
CA PHE A 153 4.16 14.80 0.99
C PHE A 153 4.00 15.84 -0.15
N GLY A 154 4.03 15.37 -1.41
CA GLY A 154 3.90 16.24 -2.59
C GLY A 154 5.14 17.08 -2.90
N ARG A 155 6.30 16.76 -2.31
CA ARG A 155 7.59 17.39 -2.60
C ARG A 155 8.61 16.33 -3.00
N ALA A 156 9.42 16.64 -4.01
CA ALA A 156 10.55 15.82 -4.40
C ALA A 156 11.83 16.31 -3.71
N GLU A 157 12.54 15.40 -3.03
CA GLU A 157 13.87 15.64 -2.49
C GLU A 157 14.90 15.19 -3.51
N ILE A 158 15.38 16.10 -4.35
CA ILE A 158 16.28 15.80 -5.48
C ILE A 158 17.54 16.68 -5.48
N PRO A 159 18.66 16.21 -6.07
CA PRO A 159 18.84 14.88 -6.67
C PRO A 159 18.93 13.79 -5.62
N GLN A 160 18.50 12.59 -5.98
CA GLN A 160 18.77 11.38 -5.20
C GLN A 160 19.30 10.29 -6.13
N LEU A 161 20.42 9.69 -5.73
CA LEU A 161 21.10 8.67 -6.51
C LEU A 161 21.13 7.35 -5.76
N PHE A 162 20.76 6.28 -6.44
CA PHE A 162 20.80 4.91 -5.92
C PHE A 162 21.70 4.07 -6.81
N VAL A 163 22.64 3.35 -6.20
CA VAL A 163 23.40 2.28 -6.87
C VAL A 163 22.78 0.95 -6.48
N VAL A 164 22.21 0.26 -7.45
CA VAL A 164 21.62 -1.07 -7.30
C VAL A 164 22.61 -2.11 -7.80
N GLY A 165 23.00 -3.01 -6.91
CA GLY A 165 23.90 -4.12 -7.22
C GLY A 165 23.26 -5.16 -8.14
N LYS A 166 24.09 -6.08 -8.64
CA LYS A 166 23.68 -7.19 -9.53
C LYS A 166 22.66 -8.13 -8.88
N ASP A 167 22.67 -8.19 -7.55
CA ASP A 167 21.70 -8.93 -6.75
C ASP A 167 20.38 -8.18 -6.57
N GLY A 168 20.22 -6.97 -7.12
CA GLY A 168 19.04 -6.13 -6.96
C GLY A 168 18.92 -5.44 -5.59
N THR A 169 19.98 -5.39 -4.79
CA THR A 169 19.99 -4.64 -3.52
C THR A 169 20.60 -3.25 -3.69
N ILE A 170 20.15 -2.28 -2.90
CA ILE A 170 20.71 -0.93 -2.87
C ILE A 170 22.07 -0.99 -2.17
N LYS A 171 23.14 -0.71 -2.90
CA LYS A 171 24.53 -0.73 -2.39
C LYS A 171 25.00 0.64 -1.94
N LEU A 172 24.45 1.70 -2.53
CA LEU A 172 24.76 3.09 -2.18
C LEU A 172 23.54 3.97 -2.41
N HIS A 173 23.35 4.95 -1.54
CA HIS A 173 22.35 6.00 -1.65
C HIS A 173 23.01 7.34 -1.35
N LEU A 174 23.00 8.26 -2.33
CA LEU A 174 23.47 9.64 -2.15
C LEU A 174 22.26 10.57 -2.21
N LYS A 175 22.09 11.39 -1.16
CA LYS A 175 21.04 12.40 -1.06
C LYS A 175 21.66 13.77 -1.36
N GLY A 176 21.23 14.40 -2.44
CA GLY A 176 21.78 15.67 -2.93
C GLY A 176 23.08 15.52 -3.71
N TYR A 177 23.50 16.63 -4.32
CA TYR A 177 24.77 16.69 -5.06
C TYR A 177 25.94 16.93 -4.11
N HIS A 178 26.98 16.11 -4.26
CA HIS A 178 28.24 16.26 -3.54
C HIS A 178 29.41 16.43 -4.52
N PRO A 179 30.32 17.41 -4.33
CA PRO A 179 31.46 17.62 -5.22
C PRO A 179 32.41 16.42 -5.34
N ASP A 180 32.47 15.57 -4.32
CA ASP A 180 33.30 14.36 -4.26
C ASP A 180 32.57 13.10 -4.77
N MET A 181 31.34 13.22 -5.30
CA MET A 181 30.55 12.08 -5.75
C MET A 181 31.29 11.20 -6.77
N GLU A 182 32.10 11.77 -7.66
CA GLU A 182 32.87 11.01 -8.65
C GLU A 182 33.91 10.11 -7.98
N GLN A 183 34.53 10.60 -6.91
CA GLN A 183 35.52 9.87 -6.13
C GLN A 183 34.84 8.76 -5.33
N VAL A 184 33.68 9.05 -4.73
CA VAL A 184 32.87 8.06 -4.01
C VAL A 184 32.45 6.93 -4.97
N LEU A 185 31.84 7.26 -6.11
CA LEU A 185 31.42 6.25 -7.10
C LEU A 185 32.63 5.49 -7.67
N SER A 186 33.73 6.17 -7.97
CA SER A 186 34.95 5.51 -8.46
C SER A 186 35.59 4.57 -7.43
N ARG A 187 35.35 4.78 -6.13
CA ARG A 187 35.81 3.89 -5.05
C ARG A 187 34.87 2.71 -4.83
N GLU A 188 33.56 2.92 -4.91
CA GLU A 188 32.57 1.89 -4.58
C GLU A 188 32.24 0.95 -5.75
N LEU A 189 32.11 1.47 -6.98
CA LEU A 189 31.68 0.67 -8.14
C LEU A 189 32.62 -0.53 -8.45
N PRO A 190 33.97 -0.41 -8.39
CA PRO A 190 34.84 -1.56 -8.62
C PRO A 190 34.60 -2.71 -7.65
N LYS A 191 34.21 -2.44 -6.40
CA LYS A 191 33.91 -3.49 -5.40
C LYS A 191 32.69 -4.33 -5.80
N LEU A 192 31.76 -3.74 -6.54
CA LEU A 192 30.55 -4.40 -7.02
C LEU A 192 30.79 -5.24 -8.30
N LYS A 193 31.94 -5.05 -8.98
CA LYS A 193 32.30 -5.84 -10.17
C LYS A 193 32.55 -7.30 -9.81
N ASP A 194 33.27 -7.56 -8.72
CA ASP A 194 33.70 -8.90 -8.32
C ASP A 194 32.82 -9.55 -7.24
N GLU A 195 31.74 -8.87 -6.83
CA GLU A 195 30.76 -9.40 -5.89
C GLU A 195 30.10 -10.66 -6.49
N LYS A 196 30.32 -11.81 -5.86
CA LYS A 196 29.66 -13.06 -6.25
C LYS A 196 28.16 -12.89 -5.99
N VAL A 197 27.37 -12.81 -7.06
CA VAL A 197 25.92 -12.97 -6.96
C VAL A 197 25.68 -14.40 -6.48
N GLN A 198 25.44 -14.57 -5.18
CA GLN A 198 24.80 -15.78 -4.69
C GLN A 198 23.46 -15.83 -5.39
N SER A 199 23.36 -16.69 -6.40
CA SER A 199 22.12 -16.99 -7.08
C SER A 199 21.20 -17.66 -6.08
N THR A 200 20.55 -16.88 -5.22
CA THR A 200 19.29 -17.30 -4.64
C THR A 200 18.29 -17.25 -5.79
N GLN A 201 18.24 -18.33 -6.57
CA GLN A 201 16.94 -18.83 -6.98
C GLN A 201 16.17 -18.98 -5.67
N LEU A 202 15.42 -17.93 -5.31
CA LEU A 202 14.46 -18.00 -4.23
C LEU A 202 13.53 -19.13 -4.64
N VAL A 203 13.62 -20.25 -3.93
CA VAL A 203 12.61 -21.29 -4.01
C VAL A 203 11.32 -20.57 -3.61
N GLN A 204 10.43 -20.33 -4.58
CA GLN A 204 9.18 -19.58 -4.43
C GLN A 204 8.26 -20.18 -3.35
N LYS A 205 8.59 -21.39 -2.88
CA LYS A 205 7.92 -22.16 -1.84
C LYS A 205 7.95 -21.51 -0.44
N ASP A 206 8.85 -20.57 -0.16
CA ASP A 206 8.91 -19.92 1.16
C ASP A 206 8.23 -18.54 1.19
N ILE A 207 7.55 -18.15 0.12
CA ILE A 207 6.90 -16.83 0.01
C ILE A 207 5.38 -17.00 0.08
N LEU A 208 4.77 -16.42 1.11
CA LEU A 208 3.32 -16.21 1.18
C LEU A 208 2.98 -14.89 0.50
N THR A 209 2.22 -14.94 -0.60
CA THR A 209 1.79 -13.76 -1.35
C THR A 209 0.33 -13.45 -1.05
N ILE A 210 0.06 -12.22 -0.59
CA ILE A 210 -1.27 -11.72 -0.30
C ILE A 210 -1.58 -10.57 -1.27
N ILE A 211 -2.61 -10.76 -2.09
CA ILE A 211 -3.18 -9.73 -2.96
C ILE A 211 -4.33 -9.11 -2.19
N TYR A 212 -4.34 -7.78 -2.03
CA TYR A 212 -5.35 -7.11 -1.22
C TYR A 212 -5.89 -5.84 -1.86
N THR A 213 -7.15 -5.54 -1.58
CA THR A 213 -7.86 -4.32 -2.00
C THR A 213 -8.76 -3.80 -0.89
N ASN A 214 -9.11 -2.51 -0.95
CA ASN A 214 -10.15 -1.91 -0.12
C ASN A 214 -11.03 -0.97 -0.95
N SER A 215 -12.22 -0.65 -0.42
CA SER A 215 -13.06 0.51 -0.77
C SER A 215 -13.15 0.83 -2.27
N ILE A 216 -13.77 -0.07 -3.05
CA ILE A 216 -14.08 0.25 -4.46
C ILE A 216 -15.30 1.17 -4.58
N ASN A 217 -16.10 1.36 -3.52
CA ASN A 217 -17.17 2.36 -3.42
C ASN A 217 -18.17 2.32 -4.61
N GLY A 218 -18.40 1.14 -5.19
CA GLY A 218 -19.25 0.96 -6.37
C GLY A 218 -18.68 1.44 -7.71
N TYR A 219 -17.41 1.85 -7.79
CA TYR A 219 -16.79 2.29 -9.06
C TYR A 219 -16.58 1.10 -10.02
N LEU A 220 -17.52 0.88 -10.94
CA LEU A 220 -17.38 -0.19 -11.94
C LEU A 220 -16.27 0.13 -12.95
N LYS A 221 -16.14 1.40 -13.36
CA LYS A 221 -15.14 1.87 -14.33
C LYS A 221 -14.43 3.11 -13.79
N SER A 222 -13.17 3.32 -14.17
CA SER A 222 -12.44 4.55 -13.89
C SER A 222 -13.15 5.76 -14.48
N CYS A 223 -13.05 6.93 -13.84
CA CYS A 223 -13.53 8.16 -14.46
C CYS A 223 -12.78 8.42 -15.79
N ASN A 224 -13.45 9.05 -16.75
CA ASN A 224 -12.80 9.55 -17.98
C ASN A 224 -12.07 10.88 -17.72
N CYS A 225 -11.56 11.09 -16.52
CA CYS A 225 -10.84 12.30 -16.15
C CYS A 225 -9.62 12.49 -17.08
N PRO A 226 -9.40 13.70 -17.62
CA PRO A 226 -8.22 13.99 -18.44
C PRO A 226 -6.91 13.66 -17.71
N GLU A 227 -6.90 13.88 -16.40
CA GLU A 227 -5.82 13.55 -15.48
C GLU A 227 -6.31 12.48 -14.48
N ASN A 228 -5.51 11.45 -14.24
CA ASN A 228 -5.74 10.40 -13.22
C ASN A 228 -6.99 9.50 -13.41
N PRO A 229 -7.17 8.82 -14.56
CA PRO A 229 -8.28 7.88 -14.80
C PRO A 229 -8.02 6.53 -14.11
N PHE A 230 -7.76 6.54 -12.80
CA PHE A 230 -7.40 5.35 -12.03
C PHE A 230 -8.64 4.55 -11.59
N GLY A 231 -8.41 3.29 -11.21
CA GLY A 231 -9.40 2.43 -10.57
C GLY A 231 -10.37 1.77 -11.54
N GLY A 232 -11.56 1.49 -11.03
CA GLY A 232 -12.60 0.75 -11.73
C GLY A 232 -12.47 -0.76 -11.56
N LEU A 233 -13.59 -1.38 -11.17
CA LEU A 233 -13.69 -2.83 -11.00
C LEU A 233 -13.35 -3.59 -12.29
N VAL A 234 -13.62 -3.03 -13.47
CA VAL A 234 -13.25 -3.62 -14.77
C VAL A 234 -11.74 -3.85 -14.89
N ARG A 235 -10.89 -2.88 -14.50
CA ARG A 235 -9.42 -3.06 -14.54
C ARG A 235 -8.91 -3.90 -13.38
N ARG A 236 -9.56 -3.79 -12.22
CA ARG A 236 -9.24 -4.61 -11.05
C ARG A 236 -9.37 -6.11 -11.36
N ILE A 237 -10.40 -6.51 -12.11
CA ILE A 237 -10.57 -7.89 -12.57
C ILE A 237 -9.35 -8.35 -13.36
N THR A 238 -8.94 -7.60 -14.38
CA THR A 238 -7.74 -7.91 -15.18
C THR A 238 -6.49 -7.98 -14.32
N ALA A 239 -6.25 -6.97 -13.48
CA ALA A 239 -5.06 -6.87 -12.65
C ALA A 239 -4.93 -8.08 -11.71
N ILE A 240 -6.01 -8.45 -11.00
CA ILE A 240 -5.97 -9.55 -10.04
C ILE A 240 -5.90 -10.91 -10.75
N LYS A 241 -6.55 -11.08 -11.91
CA LYS A 241 -6.38 -12.31 -12.72
C LYS A 241 -4.91 -12.49 -13.11
N ASN A 242 -4.26 -11.46 -13.65
CA ASN A 242 -2.85 -11.51 -14.02
C ASN A 242 -1.94 -11.78 -12.80
N LEU A 243 -2.25 -11.19 -11.64
CA LEU A 243 -1.51 -11.44 -10.41
C LEU A 243 -1.68 -12.89 -9.92
N LYS A 244 -2.88 -13.47 -10.04
CA LYS A 244 -3.14 -14.87 -9.67
C LYS A 244 -2.47 -15.84 -10.63
N GLU A 245 -2.37 -15.51 -11.91
CA GLU A 245 -1.56 -16.29 -12.87
C GLU A 245 -0.07 -16.22 -12.53
N LYS A 246 0.43 -15.03 -12.15
CA LYS A 246 1.82 -14.82 -11.73
C LYS A 246 2.13 -15.48 -10.38
N TYR A 247 1.16 -15.55 -9.49
CA TYR A 247 1.27 -16.07 -8.13
C TYR A 247 0.12 -17.07 -7.86
N PRO A 248 0.20 -18.30 -8.39
CA PRO A 248 -0.89 -19.28 -8.34
C PRO A 248 -1.29 -19.66 -6.91
N ASP A 249 -0.34 -19.68 -5.98
CA ASP A 249 -0.57 -19.97 -4.56
C ASP A 249 -0.90 -18.73 -3.74
N SER A 250 -1.21 -17.59 -4.37
CA SER A 250 -1.56 -16.36 -3.66
C SER A 250 -2.90 -16.47 -2.93
N VAL A 251 -3.04 -15.62 -1.93
CA VAL A 251 -4.28 -15.40 -1.18
C VAL A 251 -4.78 -14.02 -1.51
N SER A 252 -6.06 -13.92 -1.84
CA SER A 252 -6.67 -12.67 -2.28
C SER A 252 -7.76 -12.24 -1.31
N VAL A 253 -7.68 -11.01 -0.80
CA VAL A 253 -8.65 -10.48 0.15
C VAL A 253 -9.15 -9.10 -0.26
N ASP A 254 -10.39 -8.78 0.08
CA ASP A 254 -10.93 -7.42 0.00
C ASP A 254 -11.43 -7.01 1.39
N SER A 255 -11.07 -5.79 1.82
CA SER A 255 -11.38 -5.31 3.16
C SER A 255 -12.72 -4.57 3.27
N GLY A 256 -13.62 -4.70 2.29
CA GLY A 256 -14.98 -4.16 2.36
C GLY A 256 -15.11 -2.77 1.73
N ASP A 257 -16.31 -2.20 1.84
CA ASP A 257 -16.76 -1.00 1.10
C ASP A 257 -16.71 -1.20 -0.41
N SER A 258 -17.26 -2.31 -0.85
CA SER A 258 -17.40 -2.62 -2.26
C SER A 258 -18.67 -2.01 -2.86
N PHE A 259 -19.73 -1.94 -2.07
CA PHE A 259 -21.00 -1.31 -2.48
C PHE A 259 -20.85 0.21 -2.65
N PRO A 260 -21.77 0.87 -3.36
CA PRO A 260 -21.79 2.34 -3.41
C PRO A 260 -22.18 2.93 -2.04
N PRO A 261 -21.76 4.16 -1.70
CA PRO A 261 -22.06 4.82 -0.43
C PRO A 261 -23.51 5.34 -0.33
N ARG A 262 -24.43 4.77 -1.11
CA ARG A 262 -25.86 5.10 -1.16
C ARG A 262 -26.64 3.84 -1.51
N ASP A 263 -27.91 3.79 -1.11
CA ASP A 263 -28.80 2.68 -1.47
C ASP A 263 -29.03 2.65 -2.99
N ASP A 264 -28.24 1.83 -3.68
CA ASP A 264 -28.32 1.56 -5.11
C ASP A 264 -28.20 0.06 -5.34
N ARG A 265 -29.31 -0.64 -5.12
CA ARG A 265 -29.42 -2.10 -5.24
C ARG A 265 -29.08 -2.61 -6.64
N LEU A 266 -29.30 -1.79 -7.67
CA LEU A 266 -28.95 -2.13 -9.05
C LEU A 266 -27.43 -2.15 -9.18
N LEU A 267 -26.76 -1.06 -8.81
CA LEU A 267 -25.30 -0.96 -8.86
C LEU A 267 -24.63 -2.00 -7.96
N ALA A 268 -25.10 -2.17 -6.72
CA ALA A 268 -24.60 -3.20 -5.80
C ALA A 268 -24.71 -4.61 -6.40
N GLY A 269 -25.80 -4.92 -7.10
CA GLY A 269 -25.97 -6.19 -7.81
C GLY A 269 -24.93 -6.40 -8.92
N TYR A 270 -24.52 -5.35 -9.64
CA TYR A 270 -23.45 -5.42 -10.64
C TYR A 270 -22.06 -5.51 -10.01
N VAL A 271 -21.82 -4.81 -8.89
CA VAL A 271 -20.59 -4.96 -8.09
C VAL A 271 -20.41 -6.42 -7.67
N LEU A 272 -21.44 -7.05 -7.08
CA LEU A 272 -21.40 -8.45 -6.66
C LEU A 272 -21.05 -9.39 -7.82
N LYS A 273 -21.68 -9.21 -8.99
CA LYS A 273 -21.40 -10.01 -10.20
C LYS A 273 -19.93 -9.88 -10.63
N MET A 274 -19.43 -8.64 -10.68
CA MET A 274 -18.08 -8.35 -11.12
C MET A 274 -17.01 -8.82 -10.13
N MET A 275 -17.23 -8.63 -8.82
CA MET A 275 -16.36 -9.18 -7.78
C MET A 275 -16.31 -10.72 -7.81
N GLY A 276 -17.43 -11.37 -8.15
CA GLY A 276 -17.49 -12.82 -8.31
C GLY A 276 -16.53 -13.35 -9.39
N MET A 277 -16.19 -12.52 -10.39
CA MET A 277 -15.21 -12.86 -11.43
C MET A 277 -13.77 -12.86 -10.93
N ILE A 278 -13.49 -12.14 -9.84
CA ILE A 278 -12.15 -12.02 -9.23
C ILE A 278 -11.81 -13.26 -8.40
N LYS A 279 -12.84 -13.92 -7.84
CA LYS A 279 -12.72 -15.12 -6.98
C LYS A 279 -11.83 -14.88 -5.76
N TYR A 280 -12.11 -13.86 -4.96
CA TYR A 280 -11.40 -13.62 -3.69
C TYR A 280 -11.46 -14.85 -2.77
N ASP A 281 -10.54 -14.96 -1.82
CA ASP A 281 -10.60 -15.95 -0.74
C ASP A 281 -11.43 -15.43 0.43
N VAL A 282 -11.33 -14.13 0.72
CA VAL A 282 -12.08 -13.43 1.77
C VAL A 282 -12.53 -12.07 1.26
N VAL A 283 -13.80 -11.74 1.45
CA VAL A 283 -14.34 -10.38 1.31
C VAL A 283 -14.90 -9.97 2.66
N SER A 284 -14.41 -8.86 3.21
CA SER A 284 -14.93 -8.31 4.45
C SER A 284 -16.26 -7.59 4.21
N ILE A 285 -17.07 -7.48 5.25
CA ILE A 285 -18.28 -6.65 5.23
C ILE A 285 -17.92 -5.30 5.84
N GLY A 286 -17.91 -4.25 5.01
CA GLY A 286 -17.83 -2.86 5.43
C GLY A 286 -19.20 -2.25 5.74
N ASP A 287 -19.24 -0.98 6.10
CA ASP A 287 -20.52 -0.30 6.35
C ASP A 287 -21.34 -0.17 5.06
N GLN A 288 -20.70 0.04 3.92
CA GLN A 288 -21.41 0.19 2.64
C GLN A 288 -22.11 -1.11 2.19
N GLU A 289 -21.64 -2.30 2.60
CA GLU A 289 -22.34 -3.56 2.32
C GLU A 289 -23.74 -3.63 2.97
N LEU A 290 -23.95 -2.86 4.04
CA LEU A 290 -25.21 -2.79 4.78
C LEU A 290 -26.14 -1.65 4.30
N ILE A 291 -25.72 -0.81 3.35
CA ILE A 291 -26.49 0.39 2.94
C ILE A 291 -27.84 0.02 2.29
N CYS A 292 -27.88 -1.14 1.63
CA CYS A 292 -29.09 -1.68 1.00
C CYS A 292 -30.03 -2.38 2.01
N GLY A 293 -29.60 -2.50 3.27
CA GLY A 293 -30.27 -3.22 4.35
C GLY A 293 -29.70 -4.62 4.60
N VAL A 294 -29.83 -5.09 5.85
CA VAL A 294 -29.41 -6.43 6.29
C VAL A 294 -30.03 -7.54 5.44
N ASP A 295 -31.32 -7.41 5.12
CA ASP A 295 -32.06 -8.39 4.33
C ASP A 295 -31.50 -8.55 2.91
N TYR A 296 -31.02 -7.45 2.32
CA TYR A 296 -30.38 -7.47 1.01
C TYR A 296 -29.03 -8.16 1.09
N LEU A 297 -28.21 -7.88 2.11
CA LEU A 297 -26.93 -8.53 2.29
C LEU A 297 -27.11 -10.04 2.52
N GLU A 298 -28.00 -10.46 3.42
CA GLU A 298 -28.31 -11.87 3.70
C GLU A 298 -28.70 -12.65 2.44
N LYS A 299 -29.57 -12.09 1.60
CA LYS A 299 -29.97 -12.70 0.30
C LYS A 299 -28.80 -12.87 -0.67
N ASN A 300 -27.71 -12.13 -0.49
CA ASN A 300 -26.56 -12.10 -1.38
C ASN A 300 -25.27 -12.67 -0.75
N LEU A 301 -25.31 -13.20 0.48
CA LEU A 301 -24.13 -13.75 1.15
C LEU A 301 -23.47 -14.90 0.38
N ASN A 302 -24.21 -15.62 -0.45
CA ASN A 302 -23.69 -16.71 -1.27
C ASN A 302 -22.97 -16.25 -2.55
N LYS A 303 -22.98 -14.95 -2.87
CA LYS A 303 -22.39 -14.42 -4.12
C LYS A 303 -20.89 -14.23 -4.03
N LEU A 304 -20.37 -13.96 -2.83
CA LEU A 304 -18.96 -13.74 -2.54
C LEU A 304 -18.59 -14.49 -1.24
N PRO A 305 -17.31 -14.79 -1.01
CA PRO A 305 -16.87 -15.39 0.24
C PRO A 305 -16.80 -14.32 1.34
N PHE A 306 -17.97 -13.87 1.79
CA PHE A 306 -18.07 -12.91 2.87
C PHE A 306 -17.65 -13.53 4.20
N TYR A 307 -16.81 -12.82 4.94
CA TYR A 307 -16.44 -13.14 6.32
C TYR A 307 -16.60 -11.90 7.20
N SER A 308 -17.00 -12.13 8.44
CA SER A 308 -17.02 -11.16 9.52
C SER A 308 -17.13 -11.93 10.83
N ALA A 309 -16.21 -11.66 11.74
CA ALA A 309 -16.10 -12.36 13.01
C ALA A 309 -16.97 -11.74 14.10
N ASN A 310 -17.33 -10.46 13.96
CA ASN A 310 -18.01 -9.69 15.00
C ASN A 310 -19.38 -9.11 14.57
N LEU A 311 -19.93 -9.52 13.42
CA LEU A 311 -21.30 -9.19 13.02
C LEU A 311 -22.27 -10.37 13.26
N GLN A 312 -23.37 -10.07 13.94
CA GLN A 312 -24.48 -10.99 14.15
C GLN A 312 -25.78 -10.40 13.61
N ALA A 313 -26.55 -11.20 12.87
CA ALA A 313 -27.94 -10.88 12.58
C ALA A 313 -28.81 -11.34 13.76
N CYS A 314 -29.76 -10.50 14.13
CA CYS A 314 -30.65 -10.69 15.27
C CYS A 314 -32.11 -10.55 14.82
N ASN A 315 -32.93 -11.51 15.25
CA ASN A 315 -34.38 -11.39 15.22
C ASN A 315 -34.90 -11.11 16.64
N GLU A 316 -36.22 -11.13 16.84
CA GLU A 316 -36.85 -10.85 18.14
C GLU A 316 -36.40 -11.78 19.29
N THR A 317 -35.87 -12.97 18.97
CA THR A 317 -35.62 -14.04 19.94
C THR A 317 -34.16 -14.47 20.06
N MET A 318 -33.35 -14.27 19.02
CA MET A 318 -31.97 -14.76 18.97
C MET A 318 -31.09 -13.95 18.02
N CYS A 319 -29.77 -14.02 18.25
CA CYS A 319 -28.74 -13.56 17.34
C CYS A 319 -27.91 -14.73 16.83
N TYR A 320 -27.52 -14.70 15.56
CA TYR A 320 -26.65 -15.68 14.92
C TYR A 320 -25.53 -14.98 14.12
N PRO A 321 -24.34 -15.59 13.99
CA PRO A 321 -23.28 -15.04 13.14
C PRO A 321 -23.77 -14.83 11.71
N LEU A 322 -23.56 -13.64 11.16
CA LEU A 322 -24.01 -13.33 9.79
C LEU A 322 -23.24 -14.16 8.75
N THR A 323 -21.97 -14.45 9.02
CA THR A 323 -21.09 -15.23 8.14
C THR A 323 -20.18 -16.14 8.95
N LYS A 324 -19.30 -16.89 8.27
CA LYS A 324 -18.21 -17.58 8.96
C LYS A 324 -17.25 -16.54 9.56
N PRO A 325 -16.73 -16.78 10.77
CA PRO A 325 -15.88 -15.80 11.45
C PRO A 325 -14.46 -15.73 10.86
N TYR A 326 -13.95 -16.84 10.32
CA TYR A 326 -12.61 -16.92 9.77
C TYR A 326 -12.46 -18.05 8.74
N LEU A 327 -11.42 -17.94 7.93
CA LEU A 327 -10.91 -18.95 7.01
C LEU A 327 -9.58 -19.50 7.53
N ILE A 328 -9.43 -20.81 7.58
CA ILE A 328 -8.10 -21.46 7.70
C ILE A 328 -7.74 -22.02 6.32
N LYS A 329 -6.58 -21.66 5.82
CA LYS A 329 -6.06 -22.12 4.52
C LYS A 329 -4.60 -22.54 4.68
N GLU A 330 -4.17 -23.56 3.95
CA GLU A 330 -2.76 -23.93 3.87
C GLU A 330 -2.20 -23.48 2.52
N VAL A 331 -1.09 -22.75 2.55
CA VAL A 331 -0.40 -22.22 1.37
C VAL A 331 1.08 -22.52 1.53
N ASN A 332 1.67 -23.29 0.61
CA ASN A 332 3.08 -23.67 0.66
C ASN A 332 3.52 -24.23 2.03
N ASN A 333 2.73 -25.15 2.60
CA ASN A 333 2.91 -25.73 3.93
C ASN A 333 2.87 -24.74 5.10
N VAL A 334 2.35 -23.53 4.90
CA VAL A 334 2.10 -22.53 5.95
C VAL A 334 0.59 -22.45 6.16
N LYS A 335 0.13 -22.70 7.38
CA LYS A 335 -1.28 -22.55 7.75
C LYS A 335 -1.55 -21.10 8.10
N ILE A 336 -2.49 -20.49 7.41
CA ILE A 336 -2.92 -19.12 7.65
C ILE A 336 -4.35 -19.11 8.19
N ALA A 337 -4.61 -18.28 9.19
CA ALA A 337 -5.93 -17.93 9.65
C ALA A 337 -6.25 -16.50 9.21
N ILE A 338 -7.38 -16.31 8.54
CA ILE A 338 -7.84 -15.01 8.05
C ILE A 338 -9.20 -14.74 8.67
N LEU A 339 -9.33 -13.67 9.43
CA LEU A 339 -10.59 -13.22 10.02
C LEU A 339 -10.87 -11.78 9.64
N SER A 340 -12.14 -11.42 9.55
CA SER A 340 -12.57 -10.06 9.25
C SER A 340 -13.25 -9.42 10.44
N ILE A 341 -13.01 -8.13 10.68
CA ILE A 341 -13.64 -7.36 11.76
C ILE A 341 -14.07 -5.98 11.26
N ILE A 342 -15.03 -5.38 11.95
CA ILE A 342 -15.53 -4.02 11.71
C ILE A 342 -15.73 -3.31 13.05
N ASP A 343 -15.25 -2.09 13.20
CA ASP A 343 -15.50 -1.29 14.39
C ASP A 343 -16.95 -0.78 14.38
N LYS A 344 -17.58 -0.63 15.55
CA LYS A 344 -18.95 -0.11 15.66
C LYS A 344 -19.05 1.37 15.27
N ASP A 345 -17.97 2.14 15.45
CA ASP A 345 -17.92 3.59 15.29
C ASP A 345 -17.95 3.98 13.80
N VAL A 346 -17.66 3.06 12.88
CA VAL A 346 -17.89 3.28 11.44
C VAL A 346 -19.37 3.54 11.14
N PHE A 347 -20.28 3.07 12.01
CA PHE A 347 -21.72 3.29 11.89
C PHE A 347 -22.21 4.59 12.55
N THR A 348 -21.32 5.44 13.08
CA THR A 348 -21.72 6.66 13.83
C THR A 348 -22.65 7.57 13.03
N LEU A 349 -22.40 7.72 11.73
CA LEU A 349 -23.22 8.53 10.81
C LEU A 349 -24.13 7.69 9.91
N PHE A 350 -24.19 6.38 10.14
CA PHE A 350 -24.92 5.45 9.28
C PHE A 350 -26.42 5.45 9.63
N PRO A 351 -27.32 5.34 8.63
CA PRO A 351 -28.76 5.31 8.91
C PRO A 351 -29.13 4.08 9.76
N LYS A 352 -29.63 4.31 10.98
CA LYS A 352 -29.86 3.27 11.99
C LYS A 352 -30.84 2.19 11.53
N GLU A 353 -31.82 2.56 10.70
CA GLU A 353 -32.79 1.66 10.11
C GLU A 353 -32.14 0.61 9.19
N LYS A 354 -31.01 0.93 8.54
CA LYS A 354 -30.31 0.03 7.62
C LYS A 354 -29.57 -1.10 8.33
N ILE A 355 -29.15 -0.84 9.56
CA ILE A 355 -28.51 -1.83 10.45
C ILE A 355 -29.47 -2.35 11.53
N SER A 356 -30.77 -2.07 11.39
CA SER A 356 -31.77 -2.67 12.29
C SER A 356 -31.70 -4.20 12.18
N GLY A 357 -31.54 -4.86 13.33
CA GLY A 357 -31.33 -6.31 13.38
C GLY A 357 -29.87 -6.75 13.24
N ILE A 358 -28.88 -5.85 13.22
CA ILE A 358 -27.47 -6.22 13.35
C ILE A 358 -26.96 -5.88 14.74
N LYS A 359 -26.30 -6.84 15.37
CA LYS A 359 -25.49 -6.66 16.58
C LYS A 359 -24.02 -6.73 16.22
N ILE A 360 -23.29 -5.68 16.59
CA ILE A 360 -21.84 -5.59 16.43
C ILE A 360 -21.20 -5.94 17.76
N ILE A 361 -20.45 -7.05 17.80
CA ILE A 361 -19.67 -7.45 18.96
C ILE A 361 -18.42 -6.56 19.03
N ASP A 362 -17.98 -6.21 20.23
CA ASP A 362 -16.71 -5.52 20.45
C ASP A 362 -15.56 -6.32 19.83
N HIS A 363 -14.95 -5.76 18.78
CA HIS A 363 -13.93 -6.44 18.00
C HIS A 363 -12.65 -6.62 18.80
N ARG A 364 -12.28 -5.69 19.69
CA ARG A 364 -11.07 -5.83 20.52
C ARG A 364 -11.19 -6.98 21.51
N GLU A 365 -12.32 -7.09 22.21
CA GLU A 365 -12.61 -8.20 23.12
C GLU A 365 -12.67 -9.52 22.35
N TYR A 366 -13.35 -9.54 21.21
CA TYR A 366 -13.41 -10.72 20.34
C TYR A 366 -12.02 -11.18 19.90
N LEU A 367 -11.18 -10.26 19.41
CA LEU A 367 -9.82 -10.52 18.98
C LEU A 367 -8.94 -11.04 20.14
N LYS A 368 -9.01 -10.42 21.32
CA LYS A 368 -8.27 -10.86 22.52
C LYS A 368 -8.56 -12.32 22.88
N ASN A 369 -9.78 -12.79 22.63
CA ASN A 369 -10.20 -14.16 22.90
C ASN A 369 -9.89 -15.14 21.76
N ILE A 370 -10.10 -14.76 20.49
CA ILE A 370 -10.00 -15.69 19.35
C ILE A 370 -8.56 -15.87 18.85
N ILE A 371 -7.71 -14.84 18.93
CA ILE A 371 -6.35 -14.91 18.39
C ILE A 371 -5.53 -16.03 19.05
N PRO A 372 -5.53 -16.22 20.39
CA PRO A 372 -4.85 -17.36 21.01
C PRO A 372 -5.29 -18.73 20.49
N GLU A 373 -6.57 -18.91 20.16
CA GLU A 373 -7.10 -20.17 19.62
C GLU A 373 -6.72 -20.37 18.15
N LEU A 374 -6.70 -19.30 17.35
CA LEU A 374 -6.25 -19.36 15.96
C LEU A 374 -4.75 -19.68 15.88
N ARG A 375 -3.93 -19.14 16.79
CA ARG A 375 -2.50 -19.43 16.87
C ARG A 375 -2.16 -20.89 17.18
N LYS A 376 -3.10 -21.67 17.74
CA LYS A 376 -2.94 -23.12 17.92
C LYS A 376 -3.14 -23.90 16.61
N GLN A 377 -3.84 -23.30 15.64
CA GLN A 377 -4.27 -23.95 14.40
C GLN A 377 -3.55 -23.41 13.16
N ALA A 378 -2.98 -22.21 13.26
CA ALA A 378 -2.34 -21.48 12.17
C ALA A 378 -0.99 -20.90 12.59
N ASP A 379 -0.08 -20.86 11.62
CA ASP A 379 1.26 -20.29 11.74
C ASP A 379 1.23 -18.75 11.67
N ILE A 380 0.32 -18.22 10.84
CA ILE A 380 0.15 -16.80 10.54
C ILE A 380 -1.32 -16.42 10.71
N VAL A 381 -1.58 -15.32 11.40
CA VAL A 381 -2.90 -14.72 11.60
C VAL A 381 -2.97 -13.38 10.86
N ILE A 382 -3.97 -13.26 10.00
CA ILE A 382 -4.25 -12.08 9.19
C ILE A 382 -5.64 -11.55 9.57
N VAL A 383 -5.68 -10.31 10.08
CA VAL A 383 -6.95 -9.60 10.32
C VAL A 383 -7.25 -8.72 9.11
N VAL A 384 -8.39 -8.92 8.46
CA VAL A 384 -8.89 -8.03 7.41
C VAL A 384 -9.88 -7.07 8.05
N SER A 385 -9.45 -5.83 8.26
CA SER A 385 -10.16 -4.86 9.10
C SER A 385 -10.93 -3.84 8.26
N HIS A 386 -12.17 -3.59 8.65
CA HIS A 386 -12.96 -2.45 8.20
C HIS A 386 -13.19 -1.47 9.35
N SER A 387 -12.12 -1.07 10.04
CA SER A 387 -12.21 -0.23 11.25
C SER A 387 -11.56 1.15 11.12
N GLY A 388 -10.81 1.37 10.02
CA GLY A 388 -10.00 2.56 9.82
C GLY A 388 -8.60 2.44 10.42
N ASP A 389 -7.68 3.23 9.86
CA ASP A 389 -6.24 3.16 10.19
C ASP A 389 -5.93 3.41 11.66
N ASP A 390 -6.62 4.36 12.30
CA ASP A 390 -6.38 4.67 13.71
C ASP A 390 -6.71 3.48 14.61
N GLU A 391 -7.83 2.80 14.33
CA GLU A 391 -8.24 1.62 15.07
C GLU A 391 -7.34 0.42 14.78
N ASP A 392 -6.91 0.24 13.52
CA ASP A 392 -5.95 -0.79 13.12
C ASP A 392 -4.63 -0.65 13.90
N ARG A 393 -4.17 0.59 14.15
CA ARG A 393 -2.99 0.86 14.98
C ARG A 393 -3.18 0.48 16.43
N GLU A 394 -4.35 0.75 17.00
CA GLU A 394 -4.65 0.38 18.39
C GLU A 394 -4.74 -1.15 18.55
N ILE A 395 -5.38 -1.85 17.60
CA ILE A 395 -5.40 -3.32 17.57
C ILE A 395 -3.97 -3.88 17.55
N ALA A 396 -3.09 -3.36 16.68
CA ALA A 396 -1.70 -3.81 16.60
C ALA A 396 -0.86 -3.52 17.87
N LYS A 397 -1.22 -2.49 18.64
CA LYS A 397 -0.59 -2.19 19.94
C LYS A 397 -1.04 -3.14 21.03
N GLU A 398 -2.35 -3.41 21.09
CA GLU A 398 -2.97 -4.11 22.23
C GLU A 398 -3.03 -5.63 22.08
N ILE A 399 -3.09 -6.15 20.85
CA ILE A 399 -3.43 -7.56 20.60
C ILE A 399 -2.25 -8.29 19.95
N PRO A 400 -1.42 -9.01 20.74
CA PRO A 400 -0.31 -9.77 20.21
C PRO A 400 -0.78 -11.01 19.44
N GLY A 401 0.07 -11.53 18.56
CA GLY A 401 -0.22 -12.74 17.77
C GLY A 401 -0.96 -12.47 16.46
N ILE A 402 -1.08 -11.21 16.05
CA ILE A 402 -1.52 -10.81 14.71
C ILE A 402 -0.28 -10.46 13.90
N GLU A 403 -0.05 -11.14 12.78
CA GLU A 403 1.10 -10.86 11.91
C GLU A 403 0.81 -9.73 10.92
N VAL A 404 -0.42 -9.69 10.39
CA VAL A 404 -0.83 -8.69 9.39
C VAL A 404 -2.25 -8.19 9.66
N ILE A 405 -2.44 -6.88 9.58
CA ILE A 405 -3.72 -6.20 9.45
C ILE A 405 -3.83 -5.62 8.04
N ILE A 406 -4.86 -6.01 7.32
CA ILE A 406 -5.21 -5.50 5.99
C ILE A 406 -6.44 -4.61 6.17
N GLY A 407 -6.24 -3.31 6.23
CA GLY A 407 -7.27 -2.34 6.60
C GLY A 407 -8.09 -1.80 5.43
N GLY A 408 -9.21 -1.16 5.76
CA GLY A 408 -10.07 -0.38 4.87
C GLY A 408 -10.71 0.81 5.59
N HIS A 409 -11.88 1.23 5.14
CA HIS A 409 -12.69 2.34 5.67
C HIS A 409 -12.04 3.73 5.52
N SER A 410 -10.91 3.98 6.19
CA SER A 410 -10.20 5.27 6.18
C SER A 410 -9.51 5.60 4.86
N GLN A 411 -9.43 4.64 3.93
CA GLN A 411 -8.81 4.79 2.61
C GLN A 411 -7.38 5.36 2.68
N THR A 412 -6.65 5.00 3.75
CA THR A 412 -5.27 5.43 3.98
C THR A 412 -4.34 4.70 3.01
N LEU A 413 -3.30 5.39 2.52
CA LEU A 413 -2.27 4.76 1.69
C LEU A 413 -0.99 4.59 2.49
N HIS A 414 -0.74 3.34 2.92
CA HIS A 414 0.55 2.93 3.47
C HIS A 414 1.49 2.57 2.35
N LYS A 415 2.25 3.55 1.82
CA LYS A 415 3.25 3.31 0.76
C LYS A 415 4.22 2.19 1.14
N VAL A 416 4.64 2.18 2.40
CA VAL A 416 5.40 1.11 3.05
C VAL A 416 4.51 0.52 4.15
N PRO A 417 4.50 -0.82 4.37
CA PRO A 417 3.75 -1.40 5.47
C PRO A 417 4.14 -0.77 6.80
N LEU A 418 3.16 -0.22 7.50
CA LEU A 418 3.38 0.33 8.83
C LEU A 418 3.60 -0.85 9.78
N LYS A 419 4.70 -0.85 10.52
CA LYS A 419 4.98 -1.88 11.52
C LYS A 419 4.78 -1.32 12.92
N ILE A 420 3.87 -1.93 13.67
CA ILE A 420 3.67 -1.66 15.09
C ILE A 420 3.89 -2.98 15.82
N ASN A 421 4.82 -2.98 16.79
CA ASN A 421 5.30 -4.21 17.41
C ASN A 421 5.73 -5.23 16.33
N ASN A 422 5.10 -6.41 16.30
CA ASN A 422 5.35 -7.45 15.30
C ASN A 422 4.28 -7.51 14.20
N THR A 423 3.32 -6.59 14.21
CA THR A 423 2.18 -6.57 13.29
C THR A 423 2.44 -5.58 12.15
N LEU A 424 2.22 -6.03 10.92
CA LEU A 424 2.24 -5.20 9.72
C LEU A 424 0.84 -4.68 9.41
N ILE A 425 0.71 -3.40 9.09
CA ILE A 425 -0.55 -2.78 8.67
C ILE A 425 -0.40 -2.30 7.23
N VAL A 426 -1.34 -2.69 6.37
CA VAL A 426 -1.38 -2.31 4.96
C VAL A 426 -2.78 -1.86 4.53
N GLN A 427 -2.84 -0.88 3.63
CA GLN A 427 -4.05 -0.38 2.98
C GLN A 427 -3.71 0.13 1.57
N THR A 428 -4.67 0.14 0.63
CA THR A 428 -4.43 0.47 -0.79
C THR A 428 -4.76 1.91 -1.18
N GLY A 429 -5.15 2.75 -0.21
CA GLY A 429 -5.60 4.11 -0.46
C GLY A 429 -7.07 4.17 -0.90
N GLU A 430 -7.40 5.22 -1.64
CA GLU A 430 -8.79 5.56 -1.99
C GLU A 430 -9.31 4.99 -3.31
N ASN A 431 -10.64 4.92 -3.40
CA ASN A 431 -11.45 4.71 -4.60
C ASN A 431 -11.05 3.52 -5.46
N GLY A 432 -10.46 2.52 -4.82
CA GLY A 432 -9.97 1.33 -5.48
C GLY A 432 -8.94 1.58 -6.57
N HIS A 433 -8.15 2.65 -6.47
CA HIS A 433 -7.14 3.03 -7.47
C HIS A 433 -5.98 2.02 -7.58
N ARG A 434 -5.76 1.19 -6.56
CA ARG A 434 -4.63 0.27 -6.48
C ARG A 434 -5.06 -1.14 -6.10
N VAL A 435 -4.20 -2.09 -6.45
CA VAL A 435 -4.18 -3.44 -5.88
C VAL A 435 -2.86 -3.60 -5.15
N GLY A 436 -2.91 -3.97 -3.88
CA GLY A 436 -1.72 -4.25 -3.08
C GLY A 436 -1.24 -5.69 -3.25
N VAL A 437 0.07 -5.89 -3.22
CA VAL A 437 0.73 -7.20 -3.25
C VAL A 437 1.75 -7.25 -2.14
N LEU A 438 1.38 -7.87 -1.02
CA LEU A 438 2.24 -8.10 0.13
C LEU A 438 2.87 -9.49 0.01
N LYS A 439 4.20 -9.56 -0.01
CA LYS A 439 4.95 -10.82 -0.02
C LYS A 439 5.66 -10.98 1.31
N LEU A 440 5.39 -12.09 1.98
CA LEU A 440 6.00 -12.44 3.26
C LEU A 440 6.94 -13.62 3.04
N LYS A 441 8.22 -13.43 3.33
CA LYS A 441 9.18 -14.54 3.37
C LYS A 441 9.05 -15.24 4.71
N ILE A 442 8.65 -16.50 4.67
CA ILE A 442 8.43 -17.33 5.85
C ILE A 442 9.67 -18.20 6.10
N GLY A 443 10.15 -18.21 7.34
CA GLY A 443 11.26 -19.05 7.77
C GLY A 443 10.85 -20.50 8.02
N SER A 444 11.84 -21.35 8.22
CA SER A 444 11.62 -22.75 8.61
C SER A 444 10.90 -22.88 9.95
N ASP A 445 11.03 -21.87 10.82
CA ASP A 445 10.31 -21.74 12.10
C ASP A 445 8.90 -21.14 11.96
N LYS A 446 8.43 -20.99 10.72
CA LYS A 446 7.13 -20.42 10.36
C LYS A 446 6.92 -18.96 10.75
N LYS A 447 7.99 -18.20 11.00
CA LYS A 447 7.94 -16.76 11.26
C LYS A 447 8.27 -15.94 10.02
N ILE A 448 7.82 -14.69 9.99
CA ILE A 448 8.14 -13.75 8.93
C ILE A 448 9.60 -13.29 9.09
N ILE A 449 10.46 -13.61 8.12
CA ILE A 449 11.86 -13.17 8.07
C ILE A 449 11.97 -11.78 7.46
N SER A 450 11.23 -11.55 6.38
CA SER A 450 11.24 -10.28 5.63
C SER A 450 9.94 -10.13 4.86
N TYR A 451 9.61 -8.90 4.47
CA TYR A 451 8.43 -8.61 3.67
C TYR A 451 8.71 -7.55 2.62
N THR A 452 7.95 -7.60 1.52
CA THR A 452 7.89 -6.52 0.52
C THR A 452 6.44 -6.22 0.20
N ASN A 453 6.15 -4.96 -0.10
CA ASN A 453 4.83 -4.52 -0.52
C ASN A 453 4.93 -3.74 -1.83
N GLU A 454 4.10 -4.10 -2.79
CA GLU A 454 4.03 -3.45 -4.10
C GLU A 454 2.59 -3.01 -4.36
N PHE A 455 2.42 -1.90 -5.06
CA PHE A 455 1.12 -1.47 -5.55
C PHE A 455 1.06 -1.55 -7.07
N ILE A 456 0.00 -2.15 -7.58
CA ILE A 456 -0.40 -2.07 -8.97
C ILE A 456 -1.40 -0.92 -9.10
N LEU A 457 -1.00 0.17 -9.75
CA LEU A 457 -1.88 1.28 -10.07
C LEU A 457 -2.82 0.88 -11.21
N LEU A 458 -4.13 1.06 -11.01
CA LEU A 458 -5.16 0.71 -12.00
C LEU A 458 -5.36 1.83 -13.03
N ASP A 459 -4.30 2.16 -13.76
CA ASP A 459 -4.31 3.18 -14.82
C ASP A 459 -4.69 2.59 -16.20
N ARG A 460 -4.56 3.39 -17.26
CA ARG A 460 -4.90 2.98 -18.64
C ARG A 460 -3.98 1.90 -19.21
N GLU A 461 -2.87 1.57 -18.55
CA GLU A 461 -1.97 0.50 -18.99
C GLU A 461 -2.55 -0.89 -18.70
N ILE A 462 -3.52 -0.98 -17.78
CA ILE A 462 -4.25 -2.21 -17.51
C ILE A 462 -5.50 -2.24 -18.39
N PRO A 463 -5.61 -3.20 -19.31
CA PRO A 463 -6.76 -3.27 -20.19
C PRO A 463 -8.02 -3.62 -19.40
N ASP A 464 -9.14 -3.04 -19.84
CA ASP A 464 -10.45 -3.35 -19.30
C ASP A 464 -10.77 -4.85 -19.52
N ASP A 465 -11.25 -5.57 -18.50
CA ASP A 465 -11.72 -6.95 -18.68
C ASP A 465 -12.93 -6.97 -19.63
N ASN A 466 -12.90 -7.82 -20.67
CA ASN A 466 -13.94 -7.87 -21.69
C ASN A 466 -15.34 -8.15 -21.11
N THR A 467 -15.44 -9.11 -20.18
CA THR A 467 -16.73 -9.48 -19.57
C THR A 467 -17.18 -8.43 -18.57
N GLY A 468 -16.25 -7.87 -17.78
CA GLY A 468 -16.51 -6.75 -16.89
C GLY A 468 -17.00 -5.51 -17.64
N GLY A 469 -16.37 -5.20 -18.78
CA GLY A 469 -16.79 -4.12 -19.67
C GLY A 469 -18.21 -4.32 -20.21
N GLN A 470 -18.57 -5.54 -20.58
CA GLN A 470 -19.95 -5.86 -20.98
C GLN A 470 -20.95 -5.65 -19.84
N LEU A 471 -20.60 -6.04 -18.60
CA LEU A 471 -21.44 -5.81 -17.43
C LEU A 471 -21.67 -4.32 -17.15
N VAL A 472 -20.67 -3.45 -17.38
CA VAL A 472 -20.84 -2.00 -17.30
C VAL A 472 -21.83 -1.47 -18.34
N ILE A 473 -21.75 -1.98 -19.58
CA ILE A 473 -22.70 -1.62 -20.64
C ILE A 473 -24.12 -2.04 -20.25
N ASP A 474 -24.28 -3.25 -19.71
CA ASP A 474 -25.57 -3.80 -19.32
C ASP A 474 -26.18 -3.05 -18.11
N TYR A 475 -25.34 -2.62 -17.16
CA TYR A 475 -25.74 -1.75 -16.05
C TYR A 475 -26.35 -0.44 -16.57
N HIS A 476 -25.66 0.28 -17.47
CA HIS A 476 -26.16 1.53 -18.02
C HIS A 476 -27.44 1.35 -18.85
N LYS A 477 -27.56 0.25 -19.60
CA LYS A 477 -28.81 -0.08 -20.33
C LYS A 477 -29.98 -0.28 -19.37
N THR A 478 -29.77 -1.02 -18.28
CA THR A 478 -30.80 -1.29 -17.27
C THR A 478 -31.20 -0.01 -16.55
N LEU A 479 -30.22 0.79 -16.12
CA LEU A 479 -30.44 2.07 -15.48
C LEU A 479 -31.29 3.02 -16.34
N LYS A 480 -30.98 3.11 -17.65
CA LYS A 480 -31.76 3.92 -18.60
C LYS A 480 -33.21 3.44 -18.69
N LYS A 481 -33.43 2.13 -18.83
CA LYS A 481 -34.76 1.53 -18.93
C LYS A 481 -35.60 1.80 -17.67
N ASP A 482 -35.00 1.70 -16.49
CA ASP A 482 -35.72 1.94 -15.24
C ASP A 482 -36.02 3.43 -15.03
N THR A 483 -35.10 4.31 -15.44
CA THR A 483 -35.33 5.76 -15.43
C THR A 483 -36.49 6.15 -16.37
N GLU A 484 -36.55 5.59 -17.58
CA GLU A 484 -37.63 5.84 -18.54
C GLU A 484 -39.01 5.36 -18.05
N LYS A 485 -39.07 4.33 -17.20
CA LYS A 485 -40.32 3.86 -16.59
C LYS A 485 -40.83 4.77 -15.49
N LEU A 486 -39.95 5.46 -14.77
CA LEU A 486 -40.33 6.37 -13.67
C LEU A 486 -40.85 7.72 -14.17
N ILE A 487 -40.53 8.08 -15.41
CA ILE A 487 -40.94 9.33 -16.06
C ILE A 487 -42.29 9.17 -16.79
N LYS A 488 -42.75 7.93 -17.02
CA LYS A 488 -44.07 7.60 -17.57
C LYS A 488 -45.03 7.29 -16.44
#